data_AF-A0A3S9ZLQ4-F1
#
_entry.id   AF-A0A3S9ZLQ4-F1
#
_cell.length_a   1.000
_cell.length_b   1.000
_cell.length_c   1.000
_cell.angle_alpha   90.00
_cell.angle_beta   90.00
_cell.angle_gamma   90.00
#
_symmetry.space_group_name_H-M   'P 1'
#
loop_
_entity.id
_entity.type
_entity.pdbx_description
1 polymer ?
#
loop_
_entity_poly.entity_id
_entity_poly.type
_entity_poly.pdbx_seq_one_letter_code
_entity_poly.pdbx_strand_id
1 'polypeptide(L)'
;MDTFRHAETDTSPERPQATPWETYRASVLPQWQSLLDSSPSERQMQEFLELHPCFLPGATDNIGPGGHHGPSFSAVIRQPPLKGLGPTRVPDFMWVRLDTGAIRPICIEIESPRKSWFNKGSRTPTAELTQAVDQLTEWKVWFSSPENQLIFAKTYAPDYTYRPVEPQFVLVYGRDSEFRATTSSHDNPAYMRQKRDHMPRSREYYFTYDQLTAEREAGNYATVTCEVDKWRLDSLPPTFTTGSTMMDLAEIIADPSAVLSRTELMSEERRAYIVDRWKYWRQVALSKHEYFIAVGRE
;
A
#
# COMPACT_ATOMS: atom_id res chain seq x y z
N MET A 1 25.91 14.25 -31.58
CA MET A 1 25.93 12.78 -31.51
C MET A 1 24.75 12.38 -30.66
N ASP A 2 23.74 11.78 -31.27
CA ASP A 2 22.46 11.46 -30.62
C ASP A 2 22.65 10.43 -29.52
N THR A 3 22.58 10.90 -28.28
CA THR A 3 22.68 10.12 -27.05
C THR A 3 21.29 9.68 -26.55
N PHE A 4 20.45 9.16 -27.44
CA PHE A 4 19.14 8.62 -27.10
C PHE A 4 19.17 7.09 -27.21
N ARG A 5 18.92 6.41 -26.09
CA ARG A 5 18.55 4.99 -26.10
C ARG A 5 17.04 4.90 -25.92
N HIS A 6 16.38 4.14 -26.80
CA HIS A 6 14.97 3.83 -26.65
C HIS A 6 14.81 2.64 -25.71
N ALA A 7 14.04 2.83 -24.64
CA ALA A 7 13.58 1.71 -23.83
C ALA A 7 12.36 1.07 -24.51
N GLU A 8 12.41 -0.24 -24.72
CA GLU A 8 11.42 -1.02 -25.44
C GLU A 8 10.65 -1.89 -24.45
N THR A 9 9.34 -1.68 -24.42
CA THR A 9 8.39 -2.58 -23.77
C THR A 9 8.15 -3.76 -24.69
N ASP A 10 8.24 -4.99 -24.17
CA ASP A 10 7.84 -6.16 -24.94
C ASP A 10 6.32 -6.18 -25.09
N THR A 11 5.87 -5.90 -26.31
CA THR A 11 4.46 -5.87 -26.73
C THR A 11 4.02 -7.14 -27.44
N SER A 12 4.88 -8.17 -27.52
CA SER A 12 4.53 -9.43 -28.19
C SER A 12 3.28 -10.05 -27.57
N PRO A 13 2.27 -10.46 -28.36
CA PRO A 13 1.13 -11.19 -27.84
C PRO A 13 1.51 -12.60 -27.36
N GLU A 14 2.59 -13.17 -27.88
CA GLU A 14 3.06 -14.53 -27.57
C GLU A 14 3.89 -14.60 -26.28
N ARG A 15 4.28 -13.47 -25.70
CA ARG A 15 5.02 -13.45 -24.43
C ARG A 15 4.18 -14.10 -23.31
N PRO A 16 4.81 -14.69 -22.29
CA PRO A 16 4.10 -15.19 -21.12
C PRO A 16 3.29 -14.06 -20.48
N GLN A 17 1.96 -14.13 -20.51
CA GLN A 17 1.08 -13.04 -20.06
C GLN A 17 0.94 -13.00 -18.54
N ALA A 18 0.68 -11.82 -17.98
CA ALA A 18 0.28 -11.69 -16.59
C ALA A 18 -1.07 -12.41 -16.34
N THR A 19 -1.29 -12.90 -15.13
CA THR A 19 -2.58 -13.49 -14.76
C THR A 19 -3.67 -12.42 -14.89
N PRO A 20 -4.79 -12.67 -15.59
CA PRO A 20 -5.85 -11.69 -15.73
C PRO A 20 -6.41 -11.25 -14.38
N TRP A 21 -6.75 -9.97 -14.25
CA TRP A 21 -7.29 -9.40 -13.01
C TRP A 21 -8.50 -10.19 -12.49
N GLU A 22 -9.46 -10.54 -13.35
CA GLU A 22 -10.65 -11.27 -12.92
C GLU A 22 -10.32 -12.67 -12.38
N THR A 23 -9.32 -13.34 -12.95
CA THR A 23 -8.84 -14.64 -12.45
C THR A 23 -8.22 -14.48 -11.06
N TYR A 24 -7.35 -13.49 -10.87
CA TYR A 24 -6.74 -13.22 -9.57
C TYR A 24 -7.80 -12.79 -8.53
N ARG A 25 -8.69 -11.86 -8.88
CA ARG A 25 -9.78 -11.39 -8.03
C ARG A 25 -10.70 -12.54 -7.59
N ALA A 26 -11.09 -13.41 -8.52
CA ALA A 26 -11.92 -14.58 -8.21
C ALA A 26 -11.21 -15.56 -7.26
N SER A 27 -9.87 -15.63 -7.30
CA SER A 27 -9.10 -16.49 -6.40
C SER A 27 -8.96 -15.92 -4.98
N VAL A 28 -8.81 -14.59 -4.85
CA VAL A 28 -8.47 -13.94 -3.57
C VAL A 28 -9.68 -13.50 -2.77
N LEU A 29 -10.80 -13.16 -3.41
CA LEU A 29 -12.02 -12.76 -2.69
C LEU A 29 -12.57 -13.84 -1.74
N PRO A 30 -12.65 -15.12 -2.12
CA PRO A 30 -13.06 -16.17 -1.18
C PRO A 30 -12.08 -16.35 -0.02
N GLN A 31 -10.77 -16.18 -0.28
CA GLN A 31 -9.74 -16.26 0.76
C GLN A 31 -9.90 -15.11 1.77
N TRP A 32 -10.13 -13.89 1.28
CA TRP A 32 -10.42 -12.72 2.11
C TRP A 32 -11.64 -12.96 3.00
N GLN A 33 -12.76 -13.40 2.40
CA GLN A 33 -13.99 -13.65 3.15
C GLN A 33 -13.78 -14.75 4.21
N SER A 34 -13.13 -15.87 3.84
CA SER A 34 -12.84 -16.94 4.78
C SER A 34 -11.91 -16.50 5.90
N LEU A 35 -10.92 -15.65 5.61
CA LEU A 35 -10.02 -15.10 6.62
C LEU A 35 -10.82 -14.26 7.62
N LEU A 36 -11.64 -13.34 7.13
CA LEU A 36 -12.48 -12.48 7.98
C LEU A 36 -13.45 -13.28 8.86
N ASP A 37 -14.06 -14.33 8.32
CA ASP A 37 -15.01 -15.19 9.05
C ASP A 37 -14.32 -16.08 10.09
N SER A 38 -13.01 -16.35 9.93
CA SER A 38 -12.21 -17.11 10.89
C SER A 38 -11.87 -16.35 12.18
N SER A 39 -12.36 -15.10 12.31
CA SER A 39 -11.99 -14.18 13.40
C SER A 39 -10.46 -14.06 13.51
N PRO A 40 -9.76 -13.50 12.51
CA PRO A 40 -8.31 -13.59 12.45
C PRO A 40 -7.65 -12.69 13.50
N SER A 41 -6.40 -13.00 13.83
CA SER A 41 -5.53 -12.07 14.57
C SER A 41 -5.05 -10.95 13.66
N GLU A 42 -4.58 -9.85 14.25
CA GLU A 42 -3.97 -8.73 13.52
C GLU A 42 -2.79 -9.19 12.65
N ARG A 43 -1.93 -10.07 13.18
CA ARG A 43 -0.83 -10.66 12.40
C ARG A 43 -1.30 -11.40 11.15
N GLN A 44 -2.39 -12.16 11.24
CA GLN A 44 -2.94 -12.85 10.06
C GLN A 44 -3.51 -11.86 9.05
N MET A 45 -4.06 -10.73 9.51
CA MET A 45 -4.48 -9.64 8.62
C MET A 45 -3.29 -8.97 7.95
N GLN A 46 -2.23 -8.67 8.71
CA GLN A 46 -0.97 -8.13 8.20
C GLN A 46 -0.41 -9.02 7.09
N GLU A 47 -0.24 -10.32 7.35
CA GLU A 47 0.31 -11.29 6.39
C GLU A 47 -0.54 -11.35 5.11
N PHE A 48 -1.87 -11.31 5.21
CA PHE A 48 -2.75 -11.29 4.04
C PHE A 48 -2.63 -9.99 3.23
N LEU A 49 -2.65 -8.84 3.90
CA LEU A 49 -2.59 -7.53 3.25
C LEU A 49 -1.21 -7.25 2.62
N GLU A 50 -0.14 -7.80 3.20
CA GLU A 50 1.20 -7.79 2.59
C GLU A 50 1.26 -8.59 1.29
N LEU A 51 0.51 -9.70 1.18
CA LEU A 51 0.43 -10.48 -0.04
C LEU A 51 -0.51 -9.86 -1.08
N HIS A 52 -1.56 -9.19 -0.62
CA HIS A 52 -2.64 -8.65 -1.44
C HIS A 52 -2.88 -7.16 -1.17
N PRO A 53 -1.92 -6.28 -1.50
CA PRO A 53 -2.00 -4.86 -1.18
C PRO A 53 -3.14 -4.14 -1.92
N CYS A 54 -3.77 -4.78 -2.92
CA CYS A 54 -4.98 -4.26 -3.56
C CYS A 54 -6.19 -4.13 -2.64
N PHE A 55 -6.18 -4.72 -1.44
CA PHE A 55 -7.20 -4.50 -0.41
C PHE A 55 -6.91 -3.28 0.49
N LEU A 56 -5.69 -2.74 0.46
CA LEU A 56 -5.34 -1.58 1.27
C LEU A 56 -5.95 -0.31 0.65
N PRO A 57 -6.62 0.53 1.45
CA PRO A 57 -7.14 1.80 0.98
C PRO A 57 -6.00 2.77 0.65
N GLY A 58 -6.26 3.74 -0.23
CA GLY A 58 -5.33 4.82 -0.53
C GLY A 58 -4.34 4.59 -1.66
N ALA A 59 -4.38 3.42 -2.31
CA ALA A 59 -3.61 3.19 -3.54
C ALA A 59 -4.05 4.13 -4.68
N THR A 60 -5.35 4.43 -4.75
CA THR A 60 -6.00 5.30 -5.74
C THR A 60 -6.57 6.56 -5.10
N ASP A 61 -7.51 7.26 -5.74
CA ASP A 61 -8.10 8.54 -5.30
C ASP A 61 -9.15 8.42 -4.17
N ASN A 62 -9.29 7.26 -3.55
CA ASN A 62 -10.23 7.04 -2.45
C ASN A 62 -9.82 7.69 -1.11
N ILE A 63 -8.57 8.13 -0.95
CA ILE A 63 -8.06 8.78 0.26
C ILE A 63 -7.37 10.09 -0.10
N GLY A 64 -7.84 11.20 0.47
CA GLY A 64 -7.26 12.53 0.27
C GLY A 64 -7.23 13.00 -1.19
N PRO A 65 -6.69 14.20 -1.46
CA PRO A 65 -6.48 14.68 -2.83
C PRO A 65 -5.29 13.95 -3.49
N GLY A 66 -5.25 13.97 -4.82
CA GLY A 66 -4.27 13.23 -5.60
C GLY A 66 -4.65 11.74 -5.72
N GLY A 67 -4.08 11.04 -6.71
CA GLY A 67 -4.39 9.62 -6.96
C GLY A 67 -4.22 9.20 -8.42
N HIS A 68 -4.24 10.15 -9.37
CA HIS A 68 -4.16 9.84 -10.80
C HIS A 68 -2.79 9.29 -11.27
N HIS A 69 -1.74 9.39 -10.44
CA HIS A 69 -0.38 8.96 -10.80
C HIS A 69 0.08 7.69 -10.07
N GLY A 70 -0.80 7.07 -9.27
CA GLY A 70 -0.44 5.91 -8.44
C GLY A 70 0.61 6.24 -7.35
N PRO A 71 0.98 5.25 -6.52
CA PRO A 71 2.06 5.37 -5.56
C PRO A 71 3.43 5.20 -6.22
N SER A 72 4.46 5.81 -5.64
CA SER A 72 5.87 5.56 -5.94
C SER A 72 6.16 4.07 -5.95
N PHE A 73 7.02 3.64 -6.89
CA PHE A 73 7.37 2.25 -7.12
C PHE A 73 6.19 1.33 -7.48
N SER A 74 4.98 1.87 -7.72
CA SER A 74 3.77 1.04 -7.86
C SER A 74 3.67 0.01 -6.71
N ALA A 75 3.99 0.41 -5.49
CA ALA A 75 4.12 -0.49 -4.35
C ALA A 75 3.67 0.12 -3.03
N VAL A 76 3.19 -0.72 -2.12
CA VAL A 76 3.02 -0.36 -0.71
C VAL A 76 4.30 -0.66 0.05
N ILE A 77 4.64 0.19 0.99
CA ILE A 77 5.74 -0.04 1.92
C ILE A 77 5.17 -0.67 3.19
N ARG A 78 5.55 -1.90 3.52
CA ARG A 78 5.20 -2.53 4.80
C ARG A 78 6.11 -2.02 5.91
N GLN A 79 5.54 -1.80 7.09
CA GLN A 79 6.24 -1.40 8.30
C GLN A 79 7.30 -0.29 8.09
N PRO A 80 6.96 0.82 7.38
CA PRO A 80 7.91 1.86 7.03
C PRO A 80 8.40 2.61 8.28
N PRO A 81 9.72 2.68 8.51
CA PRO A 81 10.23 3.39 9.66
C PRO A 81 10.22 4.92 9.43
N LEU A 82 9.37 5.63 10.17
CA LEU A 82 9.41 7.09 10.26
C LEU A 82 10.52 7.51 11.22
N LYS A 83 11.76 7.53 10.71
CA LYS A 83 12.96 7.95 11.44
C LYS A 83 13.14 9.45 11.34
N GLY A 84 13.26 10.12 12.46
CA GLY A 84 13.41 11.57 12.52
C GLY A 84 14.00 12.04 13.84
N LEU A 85 13.73 13.29 14.20
CA LEU A 85 14.00 13.82 15.52
C LEU A 85 13.02 13.19 16.52
N GLY A 86 13.51 12.28 17.36
CA GLY A 86 12.72 11.62 18.40
C GLY A 86 12.49 10.13 18.17
N PRO A 87 11.50 9.54 18.88
CA PRO A 87 11.19 8.11 18.74
C PRO A 87 10.80 7.75 17.32
N THR A 88 11.30 6.61 16.83
CA THR A 88 10.86 6.05 15.55
C THR A 88 9.40 5.61 15.67
N ARG A 89 8.60 5.97 14.67
CA ARG A 89 7.22 5.48 14.50
C ARG A 89 7.18 4.54 13.31
N VAL A 90 6.30 3.54 13.36
CA VAL A 90 6.21 2.51 12.31
C VAL A 90 4.73 2.25 12.05
N PRO A 91 4.13 2.87 11.02
CA PRO A 91 2.84 2.43 10.48
C PRO A 91 2.89 0.98 10.02
N ASP A 92 1.77 0.28 9.98
CA ASP A 92 1.74 -1.08 9.40
C ASP A 92 1.98 -1.07 7.88
N PHE A 93 1.42 -0.06 7.21
CA PHE A 93 1.61 0.16 5.77
C PHE A 93 1.72 1.65 5.44
N MET A 94 2.36 1.95 4.31
CA MET A 94 2.32 3.28 3.73
C MET A 94 2.35 3.25 2.21
N TRP A 95 1.43 4.01 1.62
CA TRP A 95 1.57 4.44 0.23
C TRP A 95 2.29 5.79 0.19
N VAL A 96 3.18 5.98 -0.78
CA VAL A 96 3.81 7.27 -1.05
C VAL A 96 3.30 7.74 -2.40
N ARG A 97 2.26 8.58 -2.41
CA ARG A 97 1.73 9.11 -3.68
C ARG A 97 2.39 10.43 -4.03
N LEU A 98 2.58 10.64 -5.32
CA LEU A 98 3.13 11.88 -5.86
C LEU A 98 2.05 12.53 -6.71
N ASP A 99 1.73 13.79 -6.41
CA ASP A 99 0.98 14.64 -7.34
C ASP A 99 1.80 15.88 -7.70
N THR A 100 1.29 16.70 -8.61
CA THR A 100 2.00 17.89 -9.11
C THR A 100 2.36 18.89 -8.02
N GLY A 101 1.69 18.87 -6.87
CA GLY A 101 1.83 19.85 -5.80
C GLY A 101 2.48 19.33 -4.52
N ALA A 102 2.47 18.02 -4.24
CA ALA A 102 2.92 17.48 -2.95
C ALA A 102 3.39 16.02 -3.03
N ILE A 103 4.16 15.63 -2.00
CA ILE A 103 4.37 14.22 -1.62
C ILE A 103 3.29 13.86 -0.60
N ARG A 104 2.54 12.79 -0.83
CA ARG A 104 1.41 12.36 0.00
C ARG A 104 1.63 10.97 0.57
N PRO A 105 2.30 10.86 1.74
CA PRO A 105 2.26 9.64 2.51
C PRO A 105 0.84 9.34 2.97
N ILE A 106 0.39 8.11 2.78
CA ILE A 106 -0.83 7.58 3.40
C ILE A 106 -0.37 6.53 4.39
N CYS A 107 -0.30 6.90 5.67
CA CYS A 107 0.07 5.98 6.74
C CYS A 107 -1.17 5.20 7.16
N ILE A 108 -1.09 3.88 7.20
CA ILE A 108 -2.20 2.98 7.52
C ILE A 108 -1.82 2.20 8.77
N GLU A 109 -2.64 2.31 9.81
CA GLU A 109 -2.66 1.40 10.95
C GLU A 109 -3.77 0.37 10.72
N ILE A 110 -3.47 -0.89 10.98
CA ILE A 110 -4.47 -1.95 11.07
C ILE A 110 -4.54 -2.44 12.51
N GLU A 111 -5.75 -2.77 12.94
CA GLU A 111 -5.98 -3.29 14.27
C GLU A 111 -6.72 -4.62 14.18
N SER A 112 -6.67 -5.47 15.19
CA SER A 112 -7.38 -6.77 15.13
C SER A 112 -8.87 -6.59 14.78
N PRO A 113 -9.45 -7.37 13.84
CA PRO A 113 -10.88 -7.29 13.56
C PRO A 113 -11.76 -7.69 14.75
N ARG A 114 -11.17 -8.35 15.76
CA ARG A 114 -11.87 -8.74 16.99
C ARG A 114 -12.12 -7.56 17.94
N LYS A 115 -11.40 -6.45 17.77
CA LYS A 115 -11.54 -5.28 18.63
C LYS A 115 -12.88 -4.58 18.38
N SER A 116 -13.53 -4.17 19.46
CA SER A 116 -14.78 -3.40 19.40
C SER A 116 -14.49 -1.91 19.41
N TRP A 117 -15.30 -1.15 18.68
CA TRP A 117 -15.25 0.30 18.63
C TRP A 117 -15.79 0.92 19.93
N PHE A 118 -16.87 0.35 20.48
CA PHE A 118 -17.56 0.89 21.64
C PHE A 118 -17.71 -0.13 22.77
N ASN A 119 -17.64 0.33 24.02
CA ASN A 119 -17.86 -0.55 25.17
C ASN A 119 -19.32 -1.02 25.20
N LYS A 120 -19.52 -2.34 25.37
CA LYS A 120 -20.85 -2.97 25.44
C LYS A 120 -21.75 -2.29 26.47
N GLY A 121 -23.02 -2.04 26.09
CA GLY A 121 -24.01 -1.39 26.96
C GLY A 121 -23.74 0.09 27.24
N SER A 122 -22.72 0.67 26.59
CA SER A 122 -22.41 2.09 26.65
C SER A 122 -22.28 2.67 25.25
N ARG A 123 -22.27 4.00 25.17
CA ARG A 123 -21.99 4.71 23.92
C ARG A 123 -20.55 5.23 23.86
N THR A 124 -19.67 4.74 24.71
CA THR A 124 -18.29 5.27 24.87
C THR A 124 -17.29 4.45 24.05
N PRO A 125 -16.27 5.08 23.44
CA PRO A 125 -15.19 4.37 22.77
C PRO A 125 -14.47 3.40 23.71
N THR A 126 -13.94 2.30 23.17
CA THR A 126 -13.05 1.40 23.93
C THR A 126 -11.70 2.06 24.19
N ALA A 127 -10.98 1.56 25.21
CA ALA A 127 -9.60 1.99 25.46
C ALA A 127 -8.67 1.62 24.29
N GLU A 128 -8.88 0.46 23.67
CA GLU A 128 -8.13 0.00 22.49
C GLU A 128 -8.32 0.95 21.30
N LEU A 129 -9.56 1.37 21.01
CA LEU A 129 -9.82 2.34 19.95
C LEU A 129 -9.15 3.68 20.27
N THR A 130 -9.19 4.10 21.53
CA THR A 130 -8.54 5.33 21.97
C THR A 130 -7.02 5.28 21.74
N GLN A 131 -6.38 4.14 22.02
CA GLN A 131 -4.95 3.93 21.75
C GLN A 131 -4.63 3.94 20.26
N ALA A 132 -5.44 3.28 19.42
CA ALA A 132 -5.25 3.28 17.97
C ALA A 132 -5.35 4.69 17.36
N VAL A 133 -6.31 5.50 17.84
CA VAL A 133 -6.44 6.91 17.43
C VAL A 133 -5.27 7.76 17.93
N ASP A 134 -4.72 7.43 19.10
CA ASP A 134 -3.52 8.10 19.64
C ASP A 134 -2.28 7.81 18.79
N GLN A 135 -2.11 6.59 18.27
CA GLN A 135 -1.03 6.28 17.32
C GLN A 135 -1.08 7.16 16.06
N LEU A 136 -2.28 7.42 15.49
CA LEU A 136 -2.41 8.36 14.37
C LEU A 136 -2.00 9.79 14.77
N THR A 137 -2.31 10.18 16.01
CA THR A 137 -1.94 11.48 16.57
C THR A 137 -0.42 11.59 16.72
N GLU A 138 0.25 10.53 17.15
CA GLU A 138 1.70 10.45 17.22
C GLU A 138 2.37 10.62 15.86
N TRP A 139 1.79 10.06 14.79
CA TRP A 139 2.29 10.29 13.43
C TRP A 139 2.07 11.73 12.97
N LYS A 140 0.93 12.33 13.28
CA LYS A 140 0.68 13.76 13.02
C LYS A 140 1.71 14.65 13.70
N VAL A 141 2.02 14.37 14.97
CA VAL A 141 3.08 15.07 15.71
C VAL A 141 4.42 14.89 15.00
N TRP A 142 4.76 13.67 14.60
CA TRP A 142 6.00 13.39 13.87
C TRP A 142 6.10 14.20 12.56
N PHE A 143 5.04 14.19 11.74
CA PHE A 143 5.00 14.95 10.48
C PHE A 143 4.86 16.47 10.67
N SER A 144 4.55 16.96 11.87
CA SER A 144 4.48 18.41 12.13
C SER A 144 5.86 19.10 12.16
N SER A 145 6.94 18.33 12.35
CA SER A 145 8.31 18.84 12.27
C SER A 145 8.78 18.96 10.81
N PRO A 146 9.23 20.16 10.38
CA PRO A 146 9.82 20.35 9.05
C PRO A 146 11.06 19.48 8.80
N GLU A 147 11.88 19.24 9.82
CA GLU A 147 13.05 18.37 9.74
C GLU A 147 12.66 16.92 9.45
N ASN A 148 11.61 16.43 10.12
CA ASN A 148 11.07 15.10 9.86
C ASN A 148 10.48 14.97 8.46
N GLN A 149 9.77 16.00 7.97
CA GLN A 149 9.29 16.02 6.58
C GLN A 149 10.43 15.97 5.56
N LEU A 150 11.53 16.67 5.81
CA LEU A 150 12.70 16.64 4.93
C LEU A 150 13.36 15.25 4.94
N ILE A 151 13.50 14.63 6.12
CA ILE A 151 14.04 13.26 6.25
C ILE A 151 13.13 12.26 5.52
N PHE A 152 11.81 12.38 5.70
CA PHE A 152 10.82 11.60 4.99
C PHE A 152 11.01 11.71 3.47
N ALA A 153 11.03 12.94 2.95
CA ALA A 153 11.13 13.17 1.51
C ALA A 153 12.44 12.60 0.94
N LYS A 154 13.57 12.77 1.63
CA LYS A 154 14.86 12.17 1.20
C LYS A 154 14.85 10.65 1.19
N THR A 155 14.09 10.03 2.09
CA THR A 155 14.04 8.57 2.24
C THR A 155 13.11 7.94 1.21
N TYR A 156 11.93 8.53 1.02
CA TYR A 156 10.83 7.90 0.30
C TYR A 156 10.50 8.55 -1.05
N ALA A 157 11.00 9.76 -1.32
CA ALA A 157 10.76 10.49 -2.57
C ALA A 157 11.93 11.45 -2.89
N PRO A 158 13.18 10.95 -3.01
CA PRO A 158 14.40 11.78 -3.07
C PRO A 158 14.39 12.82 -4.21
N ASP A 159 13.80 12.47 -5.36
CA ASP A 159 13.71 13.36 -6.53
C ASP A 159 12.67 14.48 -6.36
N TYR A 160 11.84 14.41 -5.32
CA TYR A 160 10.71 15.32 -5.09
C TYR A 160 10.83 16.07 -3.77
N THR A 161 12.02 16.11 -3.17
CA THR A 161 12.31 16.77 -1.89
C THR A 161 11.96 18.26 -1.82
N TYR A 162 11.77 18.90 -2.97
CA TYR A 162 11.31 20.28 -3.08
C TYR A 162 9.79 20.46 -2.90
N ARG A 163 9.01 19.38 -2.93
CA ARG A 163 7.56 19.40 -2.75
C ARG A 163 7.20 19.30 -1.27
N PRO A 164 6.12 19.96 -0.81
CA PRO A 164 5.62 19.80 0.54
C PRO A 164 5.17 18.36 0.81
N VAL A 165 5.31 17.92 2.06
CA VAL A 165 4.82 16.62 2.52
C VAL A 165 3.46 16.81 3.19
N GLU A 166 2.43 16.16 2.66
CA GLU A 166 1.05 16.31 3.10
C GLU A 166 0.44 14.94 3.46
N PRO A 167 0.68 14.44 4.69
CA PRO A 167 0.28 13.11 5.11
C PRO A 167 -1.24 12.96 5.23
N GLN A 168 -1.72 11.75 4.92
CA GLN A 168 -3.05 11.24 5.28
C GLN A 168 -2.89 10.04 6.23
N PHE A 169 -3.89 9.80 7.06
CA PHE A 169 -3.84 8.78 8.10
C PHE A 169 -5.07 7.89 8.01
N VAL A 170 -4.84 6.58 7.98
CA VAL A 170 -5.90 5.59 7.86
C VAL A 170 -5.86 4.67 9.07
N LEU A 171 -7.03 4.35 9.60
CA LEU A 171 -7.21 3.30 10.60
C LEU A 171 -8.18 2.26 10.07
N VAL A 172 -7.74 1.00 10.00
CA VAL A 172 -8.59 -0.15 9.73
C VAL A 172 -8.83 -0.90 11.05
N TYR A 173 -10.07 -0.87 11.55
CA TYR A 173 -10.38 -1.32 12.90
C TYR A 173 -11.72 -2.06 12.97
N GLY A 174 -11.71 -3.24 13.61
CA GLY A 174 -12.91 -3.99 13.90
C GLY A 174 -13.73 -4.43 12.68
N ARG A 175 -14.91 -5.00 12.93
CA ARG A 175 -15.84 -5.50 11.91
C ARG A 175 -17.09 -4.64 11.84
N ASP A 176 -17.71 -4.59 10.67
CA ASP A 176 -18.99 -3.93 10.44
C ASP A 176 -20.16 -4.63 11.14
N SER A 177 -19.98 -5.88 11.58
CA SER A 177 -20.96 -6.63 12.36
C SER A 177 -21.36 -5.93 13.67
N GLU A 178 -20.49 -5.09 14.25
CA GLU A 178 -20.81 -4.24 15.41
C GLU A 178 -21.90 -3.20 15.09
N PHE A 179 -22.12 -2.89 13.81
CA PHE A 179 -23.03 -1.84 13.36
C PHE A 179 -24.23 -2.36 12.56
N ARG A 180 -24.41 -3.68 12.48
CA ARG A 180 -25.55 -4.30 11.78
C ARG A 180 -26.64 -4.70 12.76
N ALA A 181 -27.89 -4.43 12.41
CA ALA A 181 -29.04 -4.72 13.27
C ALA A 181 -29.16 -6.20 13.70
N THR A 182 -28.72 -7.13 12.86
CA THR A 182 -28.85 -8.58 13.11
C THR A 182 -27.72 -9.17 13.95
N THR A 183 -26.57 -8.49 14.05
CA THR A 183 -25.35 -9.04 14.67
C THR A 183 -24.78 -8.17 15.78
N SER A 184 -25.19 -6.90 15.87
CA SER A 184 -24.65 -5.95 16.83
C SER A 184 -25.08 -6.30 18.26
N SER A 185 -24.18 -6.05 19.21
CA SER A 185 -24.48 -6.16 20.64
C SER A 185 -25.00 -4.84 21.25
N HIS A 186 -25.13 -3.79 20.43
CA HIS A 186 -25.59 -2.47 20.86
C HIS A 186 -27.09 -2.31 20.62
N ASP A 187 -27.79 -1.65 21.55
CA ASP A 187 -29.24 -1.40 21.44
C ASP A 187 -29.62 -0.51 20.25
N ASN A 188 -28.70 0.33 19.78
CA ASN A 188 -28.89 1.19 18.60
C ASN A 188 -27.64 1.18 17.69
N PRO A 189 -27.49 0.14 16.85
CA PRO A 189 -26.31 -0.03 15.98
C PRO A 189 -26.17 1.08 14.93
N ALA A 190 -27.29 1.62 14.45
CA ALA A 190 -27.29 2.71 13.47
C ALA A 190 -26.70 4.00 14.05
N TYR A 191 -27.06 4.34 15.30
CA TYR A 191 -26.45 5.48 15.99
C TYR A 191 -24.96 5.25 16.27
N MET A 192 -24.54 4.02 16.60
CA MET A 192 -23.10 3.70 16.76
C MET A 192 -22.32 3.88 15.47
N ARG A 193 -22.87 3.45 14.32
CA ARG A 193 -22.29 3.71 13.00
C ARG A 193 -22.13 5.21 12.73
N GLN A 194 -23.21 5.98 12.93
CA GLN A 194 -23.15 7.43 12.75
C GLN A 194 -22.10 8.06 13.66
N LYS A 195 -22.02 7.63 14.92
CA LYS A 195 -20.99 8.13 15.84
C LYS A 195 -19.58 7.85 15.33
N ARG A 196 -19.30 6.62 14.87
CA ARG A 196 -18.03 6.26 14.23
C ARG A 196 -17.72 7.18 13.06
N ASP A 197 -18.69 7.42 12.18
CA ASP A 197 -18.49 8.23 10.98
C ASP A 197 -18.16 9.70 11.28
N HIS A 198 -18.49 10.19 12.49
CA HIS A 198 -18.13 11.53 12.97
C HIS A 198 -16.84 11.56 13.83
N MET A 199 -16.18 10.43 14.08
CA MET A 199 -14.94 10.38 14.85
C MET A 199 -13.69 10.87 14.11
N PRO A 200 -13.49 10.58 12.81
CA PRO A 200 -12.26 10.96 12.12
C PRO A 200 -12.02 12.46 12.21
N ARG A 201 -10.79 12.83 12.55
CA ARG A 201 -10.33 14.22 12.55
C ARG A 201 -9.82 14.60 11.15
N SER A 202 -9.32 15.83 11.01
CA SER A 202 -8.72 16.28 9.75
C SER A 202 -7.68 15.27 9.22
N ARG A 203 -7.83 14.87 7.95
CA ARG A 203 -6.96 13.91 7.23
C ARG A 203 -6.91 12.49 7.81
N GLU A 204 -7.88 12.13 8.65
CA GLU A 204 -8.07 10.76 9.12
C GLU A 204 -9.21 10.07 8.36
N TYR A 205 -9.03 8.78 8.07
CA TYR A 205 -10.01 7.96 7.37
C TYR A 205 -10.15 6.61 8.07
N TYR A 206 -11.36 6.28 8.49
CA TYR A 206 -11.62 5.10 9.31
C TYR A 206 -12.40 4.05 8.51
N PHE A 207 -11.88 2.83 8.50
CA PHE A 207 -12.47 1.67 7.85
C PHE A 207 -12.69 0.56 8.85
N THR A 208 -13.77 -0.19 8.66
CA THR A 208 -13.85 -1.58 9.14
C THR A 208 -13.27 -2.50 8.08
N TYR A 209 -12.84 -3.70 8.46
CA TYR A 209 -12.34 -4.66 7.48
C TYR A 209 -13.35 -5.04 6.40
N ASP A 210 -14.65 -5.03 6.72
CA ASP A 210 -15.73 -5.29 5.76
C ASP A 210 -15.84 -4.24 4.66
N GLN A 211 -15.25 -3.05 4.85
CA GLN A 211 -15.25 -1.98 3.86
C GLN A 211 -14.05 -2.06 2.91
N LEU A 212 -13.07 -2.93 3.18
CA LEU A 212 -11.94 -3.12 2.29
C LEU A 212 -12.35 -3.97 1.08
N THR A 213 -12.01 -3.49 -0.10
CA THR A 213 -12.31 -4.15 -1.37
C THR A 213 -11.06 -4.20 -2.24
N ALA A 214 -10.85 -5.31 -2.95
CA ALA A 214 -9.76 -5.42 -3.91
C ALA A 214 -9.94 -4.43 -5.08
N GLU A 215 -9.09 -3.41 -5.13
CA GLU A 215 -9.06 -2.41 -6.21
C GLU A 215 -8.26 -2.91 -7.40
N ARG A 216 -8.81 -2.75 -8.61
CA ARG A 216 -8.21 -3.27 -9.85
C ARG A 216 -6.92 -2.52 -10.20
N GLU A 217 -6.93 -1.22 -9.98
CA GLU A 217 -5.84 -0.28 -10.23
C GLU A 217 -4.64 -0.60 -9.35
N ALA A 218 -4.89 -1.04 -8.11
CA ALA A 218 -3.88 -1.54 -7.18
C ALA A 218 -3.54 -3.01 -7.39
N GLY A 219 -4.22 -3.70 -8.31
CA GLY A 219 -4.00 -5.10 -8.61
C GLY A 219 -2.60 -5.40 -9.15
N ASN A 220 -1.92 -4.39 -9.69
CA ASN A 220 -0.54 -4.52 -10.18
C ASN A 220 0.51 -4.19 -9.13
N TYR A 221 0.12 -3.81 -7.91
CA TYR A 221 1.06 -3.21 -6.95
C TYR A 221 1.78 -4.25 -6.09
N ALA A 222 3.06 -3.99 -5.88
CA ALA A 222 3.93 -4.82 -5.06
C ALA A 222 3.84 -4.44 -3.57
N THR A 223 4.44 -5.28 -2.72
CA THR A 223 4.75 -4.93 -1.33
C THR A 223 6.26 -4.93 -1.17
N VAL A 224 6.79 -3.84 -0.60
CA VAL A 224 8.22 -3.65 -0.37
C VAL A 224 8.50 -3.30 1.08
N THR A 225 9.70 -3.60 1.55
CA THR A 225 10.23 -3.13 2.83
C THR A 225 11.35 -2.13 2.57
N CYS A 226 11.34 -1.03 3.32
CA CYS A 226 12.45 -0.10 3.40
C CYS A 226 13.20 -0.32 4.73
N GLU A 227 14.39 -0.91 4.65
CA GLU A 227 15.37 -0.95 5.73
C GLU A 227 16.38 0.20 5.53
N VAL A 228 17.33 0.39 6.47
CA VAL A 228 18.34 1.48 6.42
C VAL A 228 19.01 1.54 5.04
N ASP A 229 18.54 2.46 4.21
CA ASP A 229 18.93 2.69 2.81
C ASP A 229 18.91 1.43 1.92
N LYS A 230 18.06 0.45 2.24
CA LYS A 230 17.92 -0.80 1.49
C LYS A 230 16.47 -1.14 1.25
N TRP A 231 16.16 -1.46 0.01
CA TRP A 231 14.83 -1.88 -0.39
C TRP A 231 14.80 -3.38 -0.65
N ARG A 232 13.73 -4.03 -0.17
CA ARG A 232 13.45 -5.45 -0.43
C ARG A 232 12.05 -5.59 -1.00
N LEU A 233 11.89 -6.50 -1.94
CA LEU A 233 10.60 -6.96 -2.41
C LEU A 233 10.07 -8.06 -1.47
N ASP A 234 8.86 -7.91 -0.95
CA ASP A 234 8.22 -8.91 -0.08
C ASP A 234 7.09 -9.65 -0.79
N SER A 235 6.33 -8.97 -1.65
CA SER A 235 5.29 -9.58 -2.49
C SER A 235 5.26 -8.95 -3.88
N LEU A 236 4.92 -9.75 -4.87
CA LEU A 236 4.62 -9.34 -6.23
C LEU A 236 3.37 -10.09 -6.69
N PRO A 237 2.30 -9.41 -7.13
CA PRO A 237 1.05 -10.07 -7.47
C PRO A 237 1.17 -10.83 -8.81
N PRO A 238 0.37 -11.89 -9.05
CA PRO A 238 0.39 -12.63 -10.31
C PRO A 238 -0.07 -11.81 -11.52
N THR A 239 -0.80 -10.73 -11.25
CA THR A 239 -1.23 -9.69 -12.19
C THR A 239 -0.11 -8.71 -12.58
N PHE A 240 1.09 -8.81 -11.96
CA PHE A 240 2.20 -7.89 -12.21
C PHE A 240 2.57 -7.83 -13.70
N THR A 241 2.47 -6.65 -14.30
CA THR A 241 2.81 -6.36 -15.69
C THR A 241 4.25 -5.87 -15.81
N THR A 242 4.87 -6.15 -16.95
CA THR A 242 6.22 -5.65 -17.25
C THR A 242 6.09 -4.44 -18.14
N GLY A 243 6.71 -3.32 -17.78
CA GLY A 243 6.63 -2.05 -18.49
C GLY A 243 7.52 -1.01 -17.84
N SER A 244 7.36 0.25 -18.23
CA SER A 244 8.20 1.33 -17.71
C SER A 244 7.98 1.59 -16.22
N THR A 245 6.80 1.28 -15.69
CA THR A 245 6.49 1.36 -14.25
C THR A 245 7.29 0.37 -13.39
N MET A 246 7.77 -0.74 -13.97
CA MET A 246 8.64 -1.71 -13.31
C MET A 246 10.04 -1.17 -13.06
N MET A 247 10.47 -0.19 -13.85
CA MET A 247 11.82 0.38 -13.80
C MET A 247 12.14 0.98 -12.44
N ASP A 248 11.19 1.70 -11.82
CA ASP A 248 11.39 2.31 -10.51
C ASP A 248 11.68 1.24 -9.44
N LEU A 249 10.94 0.13 -9.45
CA LEU A 249 11.21 -1.03 -8.58
C LEU A 249 12.55 -1.67 -8.92
N ALA A 250 12.85 -1.85 -10.21
CA ALA A 250 14.05 -2.53 -10.68
C ALA A 250 15.33 -1.72 -10.41
N GLU A 251 15.22 -0.41 -10.23
CA GLU A 251 16.30 0.47 -9.79
C GLU A 251 16.74 0.16 -8.36
N ILE A 252 15.77 0.06 -7.44
CA ILE A 252 16.03 -0.13 -6.01
C ILE A 252 16.16 -1.60 -5.58
N ILE A 253 15.57 -2.53 -6.34
CA ILE A 253 15.58 -3.97 -6.06
C ILE A 253 16.34 -4.71 -7.16
N ALA A 254 17.42 -5.38 -6.77
CA ALA A 254 18.33 -6.04 -7.70
C ALA A 254 17.77 -7.34 -8.31
N ASP A 255 17.07 -8.15 -7.50
CA ASP A 255 16.61 -9.48 -7.90
C ASP A 255 15.23 -9.81 -7.32
N PRO A 256 14.21 -10.08 -8.15
CA PRO A 256 12.87 -10.47 -7.70
C PRO A 256 12.70 -11.99 -7.49
N SER A 257 13.70 -12.81 -7.84
CA SER A 257 13.54 -14.26 -8.03
C SER A 257 12.98 -14.99 -6.79
N ALA A 258 13.44 -14.65 -5.59
CA ALA A 258 13.00 -15.27 -4.34
C ALA A 258 11.53 -14.98 -3.99
N VAL A 259 10.98 -13.85 -4.46
CA VAL A 259 9.56 -13.52 -4.32
C VAL A 259 8.76 -14.26 -5.38
N LEU A 260 9.21 -14.20 -6.63
CA LEU A 260 8.54 -14.87 -7.75
C LEU A 260 8.40 -16.38 -7.55
N SER A 261 9.38 -17.04 -6.92
CA SER A 261 9.31 -18.48 -6.66
C SER A 261 8.15 -18.88 -5.74
N ARG A 262 7.69 -17.95 -4.88
CA ARG A 262 6.57 -18.15 -3.95
C ARG A 262 5.26 -17.47 -4.38
N THR A 263 5.26 -16.70 -5.47
CA THR A 263 4.04 -16.05 -5.98
C THR A 263 3.09 -17.09 -6.58
N GLU A 264 1.99 -17.34 -5.89
CA GLU A 264 0.93 -18.24 -6.36
C GLU A 264 0.28 -17.71 -7.65
N LEU A 265 -0.37 -18.60 -8.41
CA LEU A 265 -1.08 -18.28 -9.67
C LEU A 265 -0.20 -17.69 -10.78
N MET A 266 1.13 -17.79 -10.66
CA MET A 266 2.08 -17.41 -11.70
C MET A 266 2.82 -18.65 -12.20
N SER A 267 2.79 -18.90 -13.51
CA SER A 267 3.51 -20.03 -14.13
C SER A 267 5.02 -19.87 -14.05
N GLU A 268 5.77 -20.98 -14.13
CA GLU A 268 7.24 -20.96 -14.16
C GLU A 268 7.77 -20.13 -15.34
N GLU A 269 7.14 -20.28 -16.51
CA GLU A 269 7.47 -19.51 -17.71
C GLU A 269 7.29 -18.00 -17.48
N ARG A 270 6.18 -17.60 -16.83
CA ARG A 270 5.92 -16.20 -16.50
C ARG A 270 6.92 -15.66 -15.47
N ARG A 271 7.27 -16.45 -14.46
CA ARG A 271 8.29 -16.07 -13.45
C ARG A 271 9.64 -15.82 -14.12
N ALA A 272 10.08 -16.74 -14.98
CA ALA A 272 11.34 -16.61 -15.73
C ALA A 272 11.33 -15.35 -16.63
N TYR A 273 10.22 -15.12 -17.32
CA TYR A 273 10.03 -13.92 -18.14
C TYR A 273 10.12 -12.62 -17.31
N ILE A 274 9.50 -12.55 -16.12
CA ILE A 274 9.61 -11.36 -15.27
C ILE A 274 11.06 -11.15 -14.82
N VAL A 275 11.80 -12.20 -14.43
CA VAL A 275 13.22 -12.08 -14.05
C VAL A 275 14.06 -11.49 -15.19
N ASP A 276 13.84 -11.95 -16.42
CA ASP A 276 14.54 -11.42 -17.60
C ASP A 276 14.22 -9.93 -17.83
N ARG A 277 12.93 -9.60 -17.83
CA ARG A 277 12.48 -8.20 -17.97
C ARG A 277 12.94 -7.30 -16.83
N TRP A 278 13.08 -7.84 -15.62
CA TRP A 278 13.60 -7.11 -14.46
C TRP A 278 15.06 -6.69 -14.68
N LYS A 279 15.89 -7.60 -15.21
CA LYS A 279 17.29 -7.29 -15.56
C LYS A 279 17.38 -6.21 -16.64
N TYR A 280 16.55 -6.32 -17.67
CA TYR A 280 16.46 -5.32 -18.73
C TYR A 280 16.10 -3.93 -18.16
N TRP A 281 14.99 -3.82 -17.43
CA TRP A 281 14.55 -2.54 -16.89
C TRP A 281 15.49 -1.96 -15.84
N ARG A 282 16.16 -2.81 -15.05
CA ARG A 282 17.22 -2.38 -14.15
C ARG A 282 18.39 -1.76 -14.91
N GLN A 283 18.85 -2.40 -15.99
CA GLN A 283 19.92 -1.84 -16.82
C GLN A 283 19.51 -0.49 -17.42
N VAL A 284 18.26 -0.38 -17.89
CA VAL A 284 17.70 0.88 -18.37
C VAL A 284 17.73 1.94 -17.27
N ALA A 285 17.19 1.65 -16.08
CA ALA A 285 17.15 2.58 -14.94
C ALA A 285 18.55 3.11 -14.56
N LEU A 286 19.51 2.20 -14.41
CA LEU A 286 20.88 2.55 -14.04
C LEU A 286 21.59 3.36 -15.16
N SER A 287 21.25 3.13 -16.42
CA SER A 287 21.80 3.90 -17.55
C SER A 287 21.17 5.28 -17.74
N LYS A 288 20.01 5.58 -17.14
CA LYS A 288 19.41 6.94 -17.17
C LYS A 288 20.30 8.00 -16.55
N HIS A 289 21.19 7.57 -15.67
CA HIS A 289 22.17 8.44 -15.03
C HIS A 289 23.28 8.87 -16.01
N GLU A 290 23.40 8.21 -17.16
CA GLU A 290 24.40 8.49 -18.20
C GLU A 290 23.80 9.07 -19.50
N TYR A 291 22.51 8.85 -19.77
CA TYR A 291 21.84 9.21 -21.04
C TYR A 291 20.36 9.61 -20.88
N PHE A 292 19.83 10.42 -21.81
CA PHE A 292 18.39 10.66 -21.92
C PHE A 292 17.69 9.43 -22.54
N ILE A 293 16.80 8.78 -21.77
CA ILE A 293 16.05 7.60 -22.24
C ILE A 293 14.61 8.00 -22.58
N ALA A 294 14.23 7.82 -23.84
CA ALA A 294 12.84 7.92 -24.26
C ALA A 294 12.17 6.55 -24.11
N VAL A 295 11.19 6.46 -23.22
CA VAL A 295 10.34 5.27 -23.06
C VAL A 295 9.33 5.26 -24.21
N GLY A 296 9.24 4.16 -24.96
CA GLY A 296 8.21 3.99 -25.98
C GLY A 296 6.80 4.17 -25.40
N ARG A 297 5.84 4.70 -26.18
CA ARG A 297 4.45 4.84 -25.73
C ARG A 297 3.87 3.47 -25.36
N GLU A 298 3.35 3.37 -24.14
CA GLU A 298 2.54 2.24 -23.65
C GLU A 298 1.13 2.26 -24.23
#